data_AF-Q5P290-F1
#
_entry.id   AF-Q5P290-F1
#
_cell.length_a   1.000
_cell.length_b   1.000
_cell.length_c   1.000
_cell.angle_alpha   90.00
_cell.angle_beta   90.00
_cell.angle_gamma   90.00
#
_symmetry.space_group_name_H-M   'P 1'
#
loop_
_entity.id
_entity.type
_entity.pdbx_description
1 polymer ?
#
loop_
_entity_poly.entity_id
_entity_poly.type
_entity_poly.pdbx_seq_one_letter_code
_entity_poly.pdbx_strand_id
1 'polypeptide(L)'
;METGVDFSKAVKDYILEEFLPGENPDELTDDLPLISGGILDSIATLKLVLHFEEQYGIVLEAHEADKEHLDTIRSIASLLASKAR
;
A
#
# COMPACT_ATOMS: atom_id res chain seq x y z
N MET A 1 1.36 16.75 -15.70
CA MET A 1 0.34 15.96 -15.00
C MET A 1 0.84 15.81 -13.58
N GLU A 2 0.21 16.60 -12.73
CA GLU A 2 0.02 16.47 -11.27
C GLU A 2 1.14 15.83 -10.46
N THR A 3 1.92 16.72 -9.83
CA THR A 3 2.72 16.46 -8.64
C THR A 3 1.80 16.10 -7.47
N GLY A 4 1.64 14.82 -7.18
CA GLY A 4 1.09 14.33 -5.93
C GLY A 4 2.07 13.29 -5.41
N VAL A 5 2.36 13.29 -4.11
CA VAL A 5 3.18 12.26 -3.48
C VAL A 5 2.68 10.88 -3.94
N ASP A 6 3.50 10.14 -4.69
CA ASP A 6 3.12 8.84 -5.23
C ASP A 6 3.16 7.79 -4.12
N PHE A 7 2.21 7.86 -3.19
CA PHE A 7 2.01 6.83 -2.15
C PHE A 7 1.84 5.45 -2.81
N SER A 8 1.21 5.40 -3.97
CA SER A 8 1.13 4.16 -4.78
C SER A 8 2.52 3.63 -5.14
N LYS A 9 3.49 4.49 -5.47
CA LYS A 9 4.83 4.07 -5.84
C LYS A 9 5.63 3.62 -4.64
N ALA A 10 5.52 4.31 -3.50
CA ALA A 10 6.15 3.88 -2.25
C ALA A 10 5.61 2.52 -1.77
N VAL A 11 4.30 2.32 -1.85
CA VAL A 11 3.65 1.04 -1.52
C VAL A 11 4.12 -0.06 -2.47
N LYS A 12 4.18 0.22 -3.78
CA LYS A 12 4.71 -0.74 -4.78
C LYS A 12 6.15 -1.13 -4.49
N ASP A 13 7.02 -0.16 -4.25
CA ASP A 13 8.45 -0.37 -4.00
C ASP A 13 8.65 -1.28 -2.78
N TYR A 14 7.98 -0.97 -1.67
CA TYR A 14 7.99 -1.78 -0.46
C TYR A 14 7.48 -3.21 -0.69
N ILE A 15 6.39 -3.35 -1.46
CA ILE A 15 5.82 -4.67 -1.76
C ILE A 15 6.76 -5.48 -2.66
N LEU A 16 7.43 -4.85 -3.63
CA LEU A 16 8.40 -5.52 -4.49
C LEU A 16 9.64 -5.95 -3.73
N GLU A 17 10.15 -5.13 -2.81
CA GLU A 17 11.33 -5.48 -2.02
C GLU A 17 11.03 -6.59 -1.00
N GLU A 18 9.89 -6.53 -0.30
CA GLU A 18 9.57 -7.48 0.78
C GLU A 18 8.75 -8.71 0.32
N PHE A 19 7.90 -8.59 -0.70
CA PHE A 19 6.93 -9.64 -1.09
C PHE A 19 7.15 -10.23 -2.49
N LEU A 20 7.54 -9.43 -3.48
CA LEU A 20 7.73 -9.87 -4.86
C LEU A 20 9.09 -9.43 -5.42
N PRO A 21 10.20 -9.97 -4.89
CA PRO A 21 11.54 -9.60 -5.34
C PRO A 21 11.72 -10.01 -6.81
N GLY A 22 11.70 -9.02 -7.70
CA GLY A 22 11.90 -9.21 -9.15
C GLY A 22 10.68 -8.97 -10.04
N GLU A 23 9.53 -8.60 -9.47
CA GLU A 23 8.39 -8.09 -10.25
C GLU A 23 8.60 -6.61 -10.65
N ASN A 24 7.94 -6.18 -11.71
CA ASN A 24 8.04 -4.79 -12.16
C ASN A 24 6.98 -3.91 -11.48
N PRO A 25 7.34 -2.73 -10.93
CA PRO A 25 6.38 -1.78 -10.34
C PRO A 25 5.39 -1.23 -11.37
N ASP A 26 5.76 -1.29 -12.65
CA ASP A 26 4.90 -0.93 -13.78
C ASP A 26 3.87 -2.01 -14.11
N GLU A 27 4.13 -3.29 -13.79
CA GLU A 27 3.15 -4.38 -13.93
C GLU A 27 2.14 -4.35 -12.76
N LEU A 28 2.59 -3.92 -11.58
CA LEU A 28 1.71 -3.65 -10.44
C LEU A 28 0.84 -2.42 -10.75
N THR A 29 -0.33 -2.62 -11.35
CA THR A 29 -1.28 -1.52 -11.63
C THR A 29 -1.97 -1.05 -10.34
N ASP A 30 -2.41 0.20 -10.27
CA ASP A 30 -3.09 0.76 -9.10
C ASP A 30 -4.41 0.05 -8.73
N ASP A 31 -5.02 -0.65 -9.69
CA ASP A 31 -6.23 -1.47 -9.54
C ASP A 31 -5.92 -2.95 -9.26
N LEU A 32 -4.63 -3.33 -9.16
CA LEU A 32 -4.23 -4.72 -9.02
C LEU A 32 -4.47 -5.18 -7.58
N PRO A 33 -5.18 -6.31 -7.38
CA PRO A 33 -5.52 -6.78 -6.05
C PRO A 33 -4.31 -7.43 -5.38
N LEU A 34 -3.75 -6.76 -4.38
CA LEU A 34 -2.62 -7.21 -3.57
C LEU A 34 -3.01 -8.34 -2.61
N ILE A 35 -4.17 -8.23 -1.98
CA ILE A 35 -4.63 -9.22 -1.00
C ILE A 35 -5.34 -10.38 -1.71
N SER A 36 -6.23 -10.11 -2.67
CA SER A 36 -6.83 -11.16 -3.49
C SER A 36 -5.79 -11.87 -4.38
N GLY A 37 -4.74 -11.16 -4.81
CA GLY A 37 -3.61 -11.73 -5.54
C GLY A 37 -2.67 -12.58 -4.67
N GLY A 38 -2.88 -12.64 -3.35
CA GLY A 38 -2.06 -13.42 -2.42
C GLY A 38 -0.68 -12.83 -2.15
N ILE A 39 -0.47 -11.55 -2.50
CA ILE A 39 0.78 -10.81 -2.34
C ILE A 39 0.90 -10.33 -0.89
N LEU A 40 -0.21 -9.86 -0.31
CA LEU A 40 -0.30 -9.45 1.08
C LEU A 40 -1.08 -10.47 1.93
N ASP A 41 -0.42 -10.94 2.98
CA ASP A 41 -1.02 -11.74 4.05
C ASP A 41 -1.42 -10.87 5.26
N SER A 42 -2.21 -11.39 6.20
CA SER A 42 -2.72 -10.61 7.35
C SER A 42 -1.60 -9.98 8.20
N ILE A 43 -0.42 -10.61 8.24
CA ILE A 43 0.79 -10.09 8.91
C ILE A 43 1.51 -9.03 8.06
N ALA A 44 1.51 -9.22 6.74
CA ALA A 44 2.12 -8.29 5.79
C ALA A 44 1.48 -6.92 5.88
N THR A 45 0.14 -6.91 5.95
CA THR A 45 -0.66 -5.69 5.97
C THR A 45 -0.35 -4.85 7.21
N LEU A 46 -0.24 -5.50 8.38
CA LEU A 46 0.16 -4.84 9.61
C LEU A 46 1.56 -4.23 9.53
N LYS A 47 2.54 -4.97 8.98
CA LYS A 47 3.92 -4.48 8.80
C LYS A 47 3.98 -3.27 7.88
N LEU A 48 3.24 -3.33 6.76
CA LEU A 48 3.15 -2.25 5.79
C LEU A 48 2.54 -1.03 6.47
N VAL A 49 1.38 -1.18 7.12
CA VAL A 49 0.72 -0.09 7.86
C VAL A 49 1.67 0.55 8.85
N LEU A 50 2.31 -0.21 9.74
CA LEU A 50 3.28 0.31 10.71
C LEU A 50 4.43 1.08 10.04
N HIS A 51 4.96 0.58 8.93
CA HIS A 51 6.02 1.25 8.19
C HIS A 51 5.55 2.60 7.65
N PHE A 52 4.36 2.67 7.04
CA PHE A 52 3.79 3.92 6.53
C PHE A 52 3.36 4.88 7.65
N GLU A 53 2.84 4.38 8.77
CA GLU A 53 2.55 5.16 9.97
C GLU A 53 3.82 5.83 10.51
N GLU A 54 4.95 5.10 10.60
CA GLU A 54 6.23 5.66 11.05
C GLU A 54 6.85 6.62 10.01
N GLN A 55 6.78 6.30 8.71
CA GLN A 55 7.37 7.12 7.66
C GLN A 55 6.60 8.44 7.44
N TYR A 56 5.27 8.41 7.52
CA TYR A 56 4.41 9.55 7.18
C TYR A 56 3.69 10.18 8.38
N GLY A 57 3.77 9.57 9.57
CA GLY A 57 3.14 10.07 10.79
C GLY A 57 1.60 9.98 10.80
N ILE A 58 1.04 9.11 9.97
CA ILE A 58 -0.40 8.84 9.89
C ILE A 58 -0.77 7.72 10.87
N VAL A 59 -2.06 7.64 11.23
CA VAL A 59 -2.60 6.50 11.99
C VAL A 59 -3.61 5.76 11.13
N LEU A 60 -3.31 4.50 10.84
CA LEU A 60 -4.11 3.58 10.03
C LEU A 60 -4.63 2.49 10.96
N GLU A 61 -5.93 2.50 11.24
CA GLU A 61 -6.50 1.51 12.13
C GLU A 61 -6.53 0.14 11.46
N ALA A 62 -6.33 -0.95 12.21
CA ALA A 62 -6.32 -2.30 11.67
C ALA A 62 -7.62 -2.67 10.91
N HIS A 63 -8.74 -2.03 11.27
CA HIS A 63 -10.04 -2.20 10.61
C HIS A 63 -10.18 -1.37 9.31
N GLU A 64 -9.48 -0.24 9.21
CA GLU A 64 -9.26 0.46 7.94
C GLU A 64 -8.23 -0.31 7.10
N ALA A 65 -7.41 -1.12 7.78
CA ALA A 65 -6.39 -1.95 7.19
C ALA A 65 -6.87 -3.36 6.76
N ASP A 66 -8.16 -3.47 6.41
CA ASP A 66 -8.78 -4.75 6.08
C ASP A 66 -8.67 -5.11 4.59
N LYS A 67 -8.94 -6.39 4.28
CA LYS A 67 -8.86 -6.93 2.92
C LYS A 67 -9.61 -6.09 1.88
N GLU A 68 -10.72 -5.47 2.25
CA GLU A 68 -11.55 -4.66 1.34
C GLU A 68 -10.96 -3.26 1.06
N HIS A 69 -10.18 -2.71 1.99
CA HIS A 69 -9.62 -1.36 1.89
C HIS A 69 -8.15 -1.35 1.42
N LEU A 70 -7.40 -2.43 1.69
CA LEU A 70 -6.04 -2.67 1.16
C LEU A 70 -6.00 -3.66 0.00
N ASP A 71 -7.13 -4.00 -0.61
CA ASP A 71 -7.08 -4.86 -1.80
C ASP A 71 -6.26 -4.19 -2.90
N THR A 72 -6.41 -2.88 -3.11
CA THR A 72 -5.76 -2.16 -4.22
C THR A 72 -4.84 -1.05 -3.75
N ILE A 73 -3.75 -0.86 -4.50
CA ILE A 73 -2.75 0.20 -4.26
C ILE A 73 -3.39 1.59 -4.35
N ARG A 74 -4.40 1.76 -5.21
CA ARG A 74 -5.19 2.99 -5.33
C ARG A 74 -5.90 3.35 -4.01
N SER A 75 -6.57 2.38 -3.38
CA SER A 75 -7.28 2.61 -2.13
C SER A 75 -6.32 2.95 -0.99
N ILE A 76 -5.19 2.24 -0.92
CA ILE A 76 -4.12 2.50 0.05
C ILE A 76 -3.58 3.92 -0.14
N ALA A 77 -3.17 4.26 -1.36
CA ALA A 77 -2.62 5.59 -1.67
C ALA A 77 -3.61 6.72 -1.40
N SER A 78 -4.89 6.51 -1.70
CA SER A 78 -5.94 7.48 -1.41
C SER A 78 -6.17 7.64 0.11
N LEU A 79 -6.12 6.55 0.88
CA LEU A 79 -6.21 6.57 2.35
C LEU A 79 -5.01 7.32 2.95
N LEU A 80 -3.80 6.98 2.52
CA LEU A 80 -2.55 7.62 2.93
C LEU A 80 -2.59 9.13 2.65
N ALA A 81 -2.96 9.53 1.42
CA ALA A 81 -3.08 10.92 1.03
C ALA A 81 -4.15 11.68 1.82
N SER A 82 -5.25 11.01 2.19
CA SER A 82 -6.33 11.63 2.96
C SER A 82 -5.98 11.80 4.44
N LYS A 83 -5.10 10.97 5.00
CA LYS A 83 -4.62 11.03 6.40
C LYS A 83 -3.39 11.93 6.58
N ALA A 84 -2.57 12.11 5.54
CA ALA A 84 -1.38 12.97 5.56
C ALA A 84 -1.69 14.47 5.40
N ARG A 85 -2.97 14.87 5.42
CA ARG A 85 -3.45 16.26 5.30
C ARG A 85 -3.92 16.81 6.63
#